data_AF-A0A227JAD2-F1
#
_entry.id   AF-A0A227JAD2-F1
#
_cell.length_a   1.000
_cell.length_b   1.000
_cell.length_c   1.000
_cell.angle_alpha   90.00
_cell.angle_beta   90.00
_cell.angle_gamma   90.00
#
_symmetry.space_group_name_H-M   'P 1'
#
loop_
_entity.id
_entity.type
_entity.pdbx_description
1 polymer ?
#
loop_
_entity_poly.entity_id
_entity_poly.type
_entity_poly.pdbx_seq_one_letter_code
_entity_poly.pdbx_strand_id
1 'polypeptide(L)'
;IELDKSEESNVIDALASGAMGGMKVAVAVGTMLIAFVSVIAMVNTGLENLGEMFGFAGVTLQAILGYLFAPLAWLIGVPSHEILAAGSYIGQKVVMNEFVAFIDFVQHKATLSEHTQVIITFALCGFANIGSIAIQLGSIGVMAPERRKDVASMGLKAVAAGTLANLMSACLAGIFISL
;
A
#
# COMPACT_ATOMS: atom_id res chain seq x y z
N ILE A 1 26.39 -13.18 13.81
CA ILE A 1 24.97 -12.98 14.15
C ILE A 1 24.66 -14.02 15.19
N GLU A 2 24.59 -13.62 16.46
CA GLU A 2 24.06 -14.50 17.51
C GLU A 2 22.56 -14.62 17.21
N LEU A 3 22.10 -15.83 16.90
CA LEU A 3 20.68 -16.08 16.69
C LEU A 3 20.05 -16.23 18.07
N ASP A 4 19.03 -15.43 18.36
CA ASP A 4 18.21 -15.65 19.55
C ASP A 4 17.72 -17.10 19.54
N LYS A 5 17.89 -17.79 20.68
CA LYS A 5 17.38 -19.15 20.83
C LYS A 5 15.86 -19.09 20.90
N SER A 6 15.18 -20.03 20.25
CA SER A 6 13.73 -20.14 20.38
C SER A 6 13.35 -20.39 21.83
N GLU A 7 12.47 -19.56 22.38
CA GLU A 7 11.88 -19.79 23.70
C GLU A 7 10.86 -20.95 23.69
N GLU A 8 10.38 -21.31 22.49
CA GLU A 8 9.39 -22.37 22.28
C GLU A 8 9.97 -23.76 22.58
N SER A 9 9.22 -24.55 23.34
CA SER A 9 9.70 -25.84 23.85
C SER A 9 9.60 -26.99 22.85
N ASN A 10 8.67 -26.93 21.89
CA ASN A 10 8.45 -27.95 20.87
C ASN A 10 7.65 -27.40 19.68
N VAL A 11 7.43 -28.24 18.65
CA VAL A 11 6.70 -27.86 17.42
C VAL A 11 5.26 -27.39 17.71
N ILE A 12 4.58 -28.00 18.69
CA ILE A 12 3.19 -27.61 19.04
C ILE A 12 3.19 -26.23 19.71
N ASP A 13 4.16 -25.97 20.59
CA ASP A 13 4.34 -24.67 21.25
C ASP A 13 4.59 -23.56 20.21
N ALA A 14 5.54 -23.79 19.29
CA ALA A 14 5.84 -22.86 18.21
C ALA A 14 4.65 -22.60 17.29
N LEU A 15 3.84 -23.62 16.98
CA LEU A 15 2.60 -23.46 16.21
C LEU A 15 1.57 -22.62 16.97
N ALA A 16 1.39 -22.86 18.27
CA ALA A 16 0.46 -22.10 19.11
C ALA A 16 0.89 -20.63 19.25
N SER A 17 2.17 -20.38 19.54
CA SER A 17 2.74 -19.04 19.67
C SER A 17 2.68 -18.27 18.34
N GLY A 18 2.99 -18.93 17.22
CA GLY A 18 2.83 -18.36 15.87
C GLY A 18 1.38 -18.01 15.55
N ALA A 19 0.42 -18.89 15.87
CA ALA A 19 -1.01 -18.63 15.66
C ALA A 19 -1.51 -17.44 16.51
N MET A 20 -1.09 -17.35 17.78
CA MET A 20 -1.44 -16.23 18.66
C MET A 20 -0.82 -14.91 18.19
N GLY A 21 0.42 -14.94 17.66
CA GLY A 21 1.04 -13.80 17.00
C GLY A 21 0.27 -13.36 15.77
N GLY A 22 -0.09 -14.31 14.90
CA GLY A 22 -0.89 -14.07 13.70
C GLY A 22 -2.28 -13.48 14.01
N MET A 23 -2.95 -13.96 15.06
CA MET A 23 -4.24 -13.42 15.51
C MET A 23 -4.15 -11.92 15.84
N LYS A 24 -3.09 -11.50 16.55
CA LYS A 24 -2.88 -10.08 16.89
C LYS A 24 -2.72 -9.23 15.63
N VAL A 25 -1.93 -9.71 14.66
CA VAL A 25 -1.73 -9.03 13.38
C VAL A 25 -3.05 -8.95 12.60
N ALA A 26 -3.80 -10.04 12.50
CA ALA A 26 -5.07 -10.09 11.78
C ALA A 26 -6.11 -9.12 12.34
N VAL A 27 -6.26 -9.06 13.67
CA VAL A 27 -7.19 -8.12 14.33
C VAL A 27 -6.75 -6.68 14.12
N ALA A 28 -5.45 -6.39 14.21
CA ALA A 28 -4.92 -5.05 13.96
C ALA A 28 -5.19 -4.59 12.51
N VAL A 29 -4.91 -5.44 11.52
CA VAL A 29 -5.19 -5.15 10.10
C VAL A 29 -6.69 -4.99 9.86
N GLY A 30 -7.53 -5.89 10.38
CA GLY A 30 -8.98 -5.79 10.23
C GLY A 30 -9.55 -4.49 10.80
N THR A 31 -9.08 -4.08 11.98
CA THR A 31 -9.50 -2.83 12.63
C THR A 31 -9.05 -1.62 11.81
N MET A 32 -7.81 -1.62 11.34
CA MET A 32 -7.25 -0.58 10.48
C MET A 32 -8.07 -0.43 9.18
N LEU A 33 -8.47 -1.53 8.54
CA LEU A 33 -9.25 -1.51 7.31
C LEU A 33 -10.64 -0.89 7.51
N ILE A 34 -11.35 -1.26 8.58
CA ILE A 34 -12.65 -0.66 8.90
C ILE A 34 -12.50 0.87 9.07
N ALA A 35 -11.47 1.32 9.77
CA ALA A 35 -11.21 2.73 9.98
C ALA A 35 -10.91 3.47 8.66
N PHE A 36 -10.00 2.96 7.83
CA PHE A 36 -9.63 3.63 6.57
C PHE A 36 -10.79 3.67 5.58
N VAL A 37 -11.52 2.57 5.39
CA VAL A 37 -12.68 2.55 4.48
C VAL A 37 -13.73 3.57 4.92
N SER A 38 -13.97 3.70 6.23
CA SER A 38 -14.91 4.68 6.78
C SER A 38 -14.43 6.13 6.55
N VAL A 39 -13.14 6.40 6.76
CA VAL A 39 -12.54 7.72 6.52
C VAL A 39 -12.56 8.08 5.04
N ILE A 40 -12.23 7.14 4.15
CA ILE A 40 -12.30 7.34 2.70
C ILE A 40 -13.72 7.69 2.29
N ALA A 41 -14.72 6.94 2.75
CA ALA A 41 -16.12 7.21 2.44
C ALA A 41 -16.53 8.63 2.90
N MET A 42 -16.18 9.01 4.13
CA MET A 42 -16.43 10.35 4.65
C MET A 42 -15.74 11.45 3.82
N VAL A 43 -14.47 11.26 3.46
CA VAL A 43 -13.71 12.20 2.63
C VAL A 43 -14.33 12.32 1.24
N ASN A 44 -14.71 11.20 0.62
CA ASN A 44 -15.34 11.20 -0.70
C ASN A 44 -16.67 11.95 -0.69
N THR A 45 -17.54 11.71 0.30
CA THR A 45 -18.79 12.47 0.44
C THR A 45 -18.52 13.97 0.59
N GLY A 46 -17.48 14.36 1.36
CA GLY A 46 -17.08 15.76 1.47
C GLY A 46 -16.58 16.35 0.15
N LEU A 47 -15.73 15.62 -0.57
CA LEU A 47 -15.17 16.03 -1.86
C LEU A 47 -16.24 16.13 -2.95
N GLU A 48 -17.18 15.20 -3.00
CA GLU A 48 -18.30 15.19 -3.93
C GLU A 48 -19.19 16.41 -3.72
N ASN A 49 -19.60 16.68 -2.47
CA ASN A 49 -20.40 17.86 -2.13
C ASN A 49 -19.69 19.17 -2.52
N LEU A 50 -18.39 19.28 -2.24
CA LEU A 50 -17.59 20.45 -2.63
C LEU A 50 -17.46 20.55 -4.15
N GLY A 51 -17.22 19.43 -4.84
CA GLY A 51 -17.15 19.37 -6.30
C GLY A 51 -18.42 19.90 -6.93
N GLU A 52 -19.58 19.43 -6.47
CA GLU A 52 -20.90 19.86 -6.96
C GLU A 52 -21.12 21.37 -6.77
N MET A 53 -20.68 21.94 -5.64
CA MET A 53 -20.74 23.40 -5.42
C MET A 53 -19.95 24.20 -6.47
N PHE A 54 -18.86 23.65 -7.00
CA PHE A 54 -18.04 24.27 -8.04
C PHE A 54 -18.37 23.78 -9.46
N GLY A 55 -19.42 22.97 -9.63
CA GLY A 55 -19.85 22.44 -10.93
C GLY A 55 -19.04 21.24 -11.45
N PHE A 56 -18.25 20.59 -10.60
CA PHE A 56 -17.50 19.38 -10.92
C PHE A 56 -18.20 18.14 -10.36
N ALA A 57 -18.56 17.18 -11.21
CA ALA A 57 -19.13 15.91 -10.77
C ALA A 57 -18.03 14.85 -10.56
N GLY A 58 -18.23 13.95 -9.58
CA GLY A 58 -17.39 12.76 -9.39
C GLY A 58 -15.99 13.01 -8.80
N VAL A 59 -15.83 14.08 -8.01
CA VAL A 59 -14.56 14.37 -7.32
C VAL A 59 -14.41 13.42 -6.12
N THR A 60 -13.56 12.42 -6.26
CA THR A 60 -13.22 11.47 -5.18
C THR A 60 -11.73 11.50 -4.86
N LEU A 61 -11.36 11.01 -3.68
CA LEU A 61 -9.96 10.84 -3.30
C LEU A 61 -9.23 9.94 -4.31
N GLN A 62 -9.90 8.87 -4.75
CA GLN A 62 -9.39 7.96 -5.78
C GLN A 62 -9.10 8.68 -7.09
N ALA A 63 -9.98 9.58 -7.54
CA ALA A 63 -9.77 10.35 -8.76
C ALA A 63 -8.58 11.30 -8.62
N ILE A 64 -8.47 12.01 -7.50
CA ILE A 64 -7.33 12.91 -7.22
C ILE A 64 -6.01 12.15 -7.25
N LEU A 65 -5.96 11.00 -6.56
CA LEU A 65 -4.77 10.13 -6.56
C LEU A 65 -4.49 9.56 -7.95
N GLY A 66 -5.54 9.23 -8.71
CA GLY A 66 -5.45 8.81 -10.11
C GLY A 66 -4.71 9.81 -10.97
N TYR A 67 -5.11 11.09 -10.96
CA TYR A 67 -4.42 12.14 -11.70
C TYR A 67 -3.00 12.38 -11.21
N LEU A 68 -2.76 12.33 -9.89
CA LEU A 68 -1.44 12.57 -9.29
C LEU A 68 -0.42 11.49 -9.66
N PHE A 69 -0.84 10.22 -9.69
CA PHE A 69 0.04 9.08 -9.92
C PHE A 69 -0.05 8.48 -11.34
N ALA A 70 -0.95 8.98 -12.20
CA ALA A 70 -1.04 8.57 -13.60
C ALA A 70 0.29 8.67 -14.39
N PRO A 71 1.13 9.72 -14.20
CA PRO A 71 2.44 9.77 -14.87
C PRO A 71 3.36 8.60 -14.48
N LEU A 72 3.29 8.15 -13.21
CA LEU A 72 4.05 7.00 -12.74
C LEU A 72 3.49 5.68 -13.29
N ALA A 73 2.15 5.54 -13.34
CA ALA A 73 1.50 4.39 -13.96
C ALA A 73 1.88 4.24 -15.44
N TRP A 74 1.88 5.36 -16.17
CA TRP A 74 2.32 5.38 -17.57
C TRP A 74 3.80 4.97 -17.71
N LEU A 75 4.68 5.49 -16.83
CA LEU A 75 6.12 5.20 -16.85
C LEU A 75 6.44 3.71 -16.63
N ILE A 76 5.65 3.00 -15.81
CA ILE A 76 5.85 1.56 -15.56
C ILE A 76 5.18 0.65 -16.60
N GLY A 77 4.63 1.22 -17.68
CA GLY A 77 4.13 0.47 -18.83
C GLY A 77 2.62 0.26 -18.90
N VAL A 78 1.81 0.92 -18.07
CA VAL A 78 0.34 0.81 -18.15
C VAL A 78 -0.19 1.50 -19.42
N PRO A 79 -1.10 0.87 -20.20
CA PRO A 79 -1.74 1.48 -21.37
C PRO A 79 -2.44 2.80 -21.03
N SER A 80 -2.35 3.80 -21.91
CA SER A 80 -2.84 5.17 -21.65
C SER A 80 -4.30 5.29 -21.23
N HIS A 81 -5.16 4.34 -21.59
CA HIS A 81 -6.58 4.34 -21.21
C HIS A 81 -6.82 3.80 -19.79
N GLU A 82 -5.83 3.18 -19.16
CA GLU A 82 -5.92 2.56 -17.83
C GLU A 82 -5.06 3.28 -16.76
N ILE A 83 -4.25 4.26 -17.17
CA ILE A 83 -3.29 4.94 -16.28
C ILE A 83 -3.96 5.67 -15.11
N LEU A 84 -5.19 6.17 -15.28
CA LEU A 84 -5.92 6.84 -14.19
C LEU A 84 -6.35 5.84 -13.11
N ALA A 85 -6.85 4.67 -13.52
CA ALA A 85 -7.20 3.61 -12.58
C ALA A 85 -5.95 3.06 -11.88
N ALA A 86 -4.91 2.71 -12.65
CA ALA A 86 -3.65 2.23 -12.10
C ALA A 86 -2.97 3.26 -11.17
N GLY A 87 -2.97 4.53 -11.56
CA GLY A 87 -2.47 5.64 -10.74
C GLY A 87 -3.23 5.73 -9.42
N SER A 88 -4.55 5.53 -9.44
CA SER A 88 -5.36 5.57 -8.22
C SER A 88 -4.91 4.52 -7.21
N TYR A 89 -4.72 3.26 -7.64
CA TYR A 89 -4.28 2.19 -6.74
C TYR A 89 -2.87 2.43 -6.20
N ILE A 90 -1.93 2.89 -7.05
CA ILE A 90 -0.57 3.23 -6.61
C ILE A 90 -0.62 4.34 -5.55
N GLY A 91 -1.42 5.38 -5.79
CA GLY A 91 -1.60 6.49 -4.85
C GLY A 91 -2.24 6.05 -3.54
N GLN A 92 -3.29 5.22 -3.59
CA GLN A 92 -3.93 4.66 -2.41
C GLN A 92 -2.94 3.86 -1.56
N LYS A 93 -2.08 3.06 -2.20
CA LYS A 93 -1.04 2.30 -1.51
C LYS A 93 -0.03 3.21 -0.83
N VAL A 94 0.46 4.25 -1.49
CA VAL A 94 1.48 5.16 -0.92
C VAL A 94 0.90 6.00 0.24
N VAL A 95 -0.29 6.58 0.04
CA VAL A 95 -0.90 7.52 0.99
C VAL A 95 -1.58 6.80 2.15
N MET A 96 -2.23 5.67 1.88
CA MET A 96 -2.89 4.85 2.88
C MET A 96 -2.08 3.59 3.14
N ASN A 97 -2.49 2.47 2.56
CA ASN A 97 -1.76 1.20 2.63
C ASN A 97 -2.14 0.28 1.46
N GLU A 98 -1.33 -0.74 1.27
CA GLU A 98 -1.47 -1.75 0.23
C GLU A 98 -2.75 -2.59 0.35
N PHE A 99 -3.24 -2.87 1.56
CA PHE A 99 -4.48 -3.65 1.73
C PHE A 99 -5.71 -2.89 1.24
N VAL A 100 -5.82 -1.59 1.53
CA VAL A 100 -6.89 -0.74 1.00
C VAL A 100 -6.83 -0.70 -0.52
N ALA A 101 -5.63 -0.48 -1.08
CA ALA A 101 -5.43 -0.47 -2.53
C ALA A 101 -5.77 -1.81 -3.18
N PHE A 102 -5.42 -2.95 -2.56
CA PHE A 102 -5.75 -4.29 -3.06
C PHE A 102 -7.26 -4.57 -3.03
N ILE A 103 -7.97 -4.14 -1.98
CA ILE A 103 -9.44 -4.30 -1.91
C ILE A 103 -10.11 -3.55 -3.06
N ASP A 104 -9.72 -2.29 -3.29
CA ASP A 104 -10.27 -1.48 -4.38
C ASP A 104 -9.89 -2.05 -5.76
N PHE A 105 -8.64 -2.46 -5.92
CA PHE A 105 -8.17 -3.13 -7.15
C PHE A 105 -8.97 -4.41 -7.44
N VAL A 106 -9.16 -5.30 -6.46
CA VAL A 106 -9.87 -6.58 -6.68
C VAL A 106 -11.33 -6.36 -7.09
N GLN A 107 -11.98 -5.30 -6.61
CA GLN A 107 -13.36 -4.96 -6.99
C GLN A 107 -13.47 -4.53 -8.46
N HIS A 108 -12.42 -3.89 -8.99
CA HIS A 108 -12.42 -3.31 -10.33
C HIS A 108 -11.52 -4.04 -11.33
N LYS A 109 -10.76 -5.05 -10.92
CA LYS A 109 -9.76 -5.73 -11.76
C LYS A 109 -10.30 -6.22 -13.10
N ALA A 110 -11.57 -6.64 -13.15
CA ALA A 110 -12.21 -7.18 -14.35
C ALA A 110 -12.41 -6.13 -15.45
N THR A 111 -12.31 -4.84 -15.14
CA THR A 111 -12.38 -3.75 -16.13
C THR A 111 -11.02 -3.43 -16.76
N LEU A 112 -9.95 -4.08 -16.28
CA LEU A 112 -8.57 -3.83 -16.71
C LEU A 112 -8.03 -5.00 -17.53
N SER A 113 -7.12 -4.68 -18.45
CA SER A 113 -6.35 -5.68 -19.19
C SER A 113 -5.53 -6.57 -18.26
N GLU A 114 -5.31 -7.84 -18.64
CA GLU A 114 -4.48 -8.77 -17.88
C GLU A 114 -3.07 -8.22 -17.65
N HIS A 115 -2.53 -7.52 -18.64
CA HIS A 115 -1.24 -6.83 -18.56
C HIS A 115 -1.21 -5.81 -17.41
N THR A 116 -2.19 -4.92 -17.35
CA THR A 116 -2.31 -3.93 -16.28
C THR A 116 -2.58 -4.56 -14.92
N GLN A 117 -3.40 -5.62 -14.86
CA GLN A 117 -3.63 -6.36 -13.62
C GLN A 117 -2.32 -6.90 -13.03
N VAL A 118 -1.41 -7.41 -13.86
CA VAL A 118 -0.11 -7.90 -13.38
C VAL A 118 0.78 -6.74 -12.93
N ILE A 119 0.91 -5.67 -13.72
CA ILE A 119 1.68 -4.49 -13.33
C ILE A 119 1.22 -3.95 -11.97
N ILE A 120 -0.10 -3.76 -11.79
CA ILE A 120 -0.67 -3.27 -10.53
C ILE A 120 -0.35 -4.24 -9.39
N THR A 121 -0.51 -5.55 -9.60
CA THR A 121 -0.21 -6.55 -8.57
C THR A 121 1.23 -6.40 -8.03
N PHE A 122 2.21 -6.23 -8.91
CA PHE A 122 3.60 -5.98 -8.50
C PHE A 122 3.82 -4.59 -7.89
N ALA A 123 3.17 -3.56 -8.42
CA ALA A 123 3.29 -2.19 -7.92
C ALA A 123 2.74 -2.03 -6.49
N LEU A 124 1.67 -2.77 -6.17
CA LEU A 124 1.04 -2.79 -4.84
C LEU A 124 1.74 -3.73 -3.85
N CYS A 125 2.55 -4.68 -4.32
CA CYS A 125 3.20 -5.68 -3.48
C CYS A 125 4.36 -5.10 -2.65
N GLY A 126 4.05 -4.34 -1.59
CA GLY A 126 5.03 -3.88 -0.62
C GLY A 126 4.45 -2.90 0.39
N PHE A 127 5.01 -2.89 1.60
CA PHE A 127 4.59 -2.03 2.71
C PHE A 127 5.15 -0.60 2.62
N ALA A 128 5.49 -0.11 1.43
CA ALA A 128 6.00 1.24 1.24
C ALA A 128 4.83 2.24 1.22
N ASN A 129 4.44 2.69 2.41
CA ASN A 129 3.38 3.66 2.64
C ASN A 129 3.73 4.58 3.83
N ILE A 130 3.04 5.71 3.97
CA ILE A 130 3.32 6.70 5.04
C ILE A 130 3.11 6.08 6.44
N GLY A 131 2.09 5.23 6.60
CA GLY A 131 1.81 4.53 7.87
C GLY A 131 2.94 3.61 8.34
N SER A 132 3.63 2.95 7.40
CA SER A 132 4.75 2.05 7.69
C SER A 132 5.94 2.75 8.31
N ILE A 133 6.08 4.07 8.15
CA ILE A 133 7.10 4.85 8.88
C ILE A 133 6.87 4.72 10.39
N ALA A 134 5.62 4.87 10.84
CA ALA A 134 5.29 4.75 12.26
C ALA A 134 5.52 3.33 12.79
N ILE A 135 5.17 2.31 12.01
CA ILE A 135 5.42 0.90 12.34
C ILE A 135 6.93 0.66 12.49
N GLN A 136 7.74 1.09 11.51
CA GLN A 136 9.19 0.92 11.55
C GLN A 136 9.85 1.66 12.71
N LEU A 137 9.33 2.84 13.07
CA LEU A 137 9.78 3.59 14.26
C LEU A 137 9.44 2.88 15.57
N GLY A 138 8.30 2.19 15.62
CA GLY A 138 7.95 1.31 16.74
C GLY A 138 8.95 0.16 16.87
N SER A 139 9.20 -0.56 15.77
CA SER A 139 10.14 -1.69 15.75
C SER A 139 11.58 -1.28 16.09
N ILE A 140 12.10 -0.21 15.46
CA ILE A 140 13.44 0.31 15.75
C ILE A 140 13.52 0.87 17.17
N GLY A 141 12.44 1.46 17.69
CA GLY A 141 12.40 1.96 19.06
C GLY A 141 12.65 0.88 20.12
N VAL A 142 12.31 -0.38 19.82
CA VAL A 142 12.58 -1.53 20.70
C VAL A 142 13.98 -2.11 20.46
N MET A 143 14.40 -2.24 19.20
CA MET A 143 15.68 -2.88 18.84
C MET A 143 16.92 -1.99 19.04
N ALA A 144 16.79 -0.69 18.76
CA ALA A 144 17.88 0.29 18.76
C ALA A 144 17.33 1.69 19.10
N PRO A 145 16.90 1.92 20.36
CA PRO A 145 16.23 3.15 20.78
C PRO A 145 17.04 4.42 20.49
N GLU A 146 18.37 4.34 20.56
CA GLU A 146 19.30 5.43 20.26
C GLU A 146 19.30 5.84 18.78
N ARG A 147 18.90 4.94 17.87
CA ARG A 147 18.84 5.19 16.42
C ARG A 147 17.46 5.64 15.94
N ARG A 148 16.47 5.72 16.83
CA ARG A 148 15.08 6.08 16.47
C ARG A 148 14.99 7.42 15.73
N LYS A 149 15.79 8.43 16.14
CA LYS A 149 15.81 9.75 15.48
C LYS A 149 16.36 9.69 14.06
N ASP A 150 17.42 8.91 13.84
CA ASP A 150 18.01 8.73 12.51
C ASP A 150 16.98 8.13 11.55
N VAL A 151 16.29 7.07 11.99
CA VAL A 151 15.26 6.41 11.18
C VAL A 151 14.08 7.34 10.89
N ALA A 152 13.66 8.14 11.88
CA ALA A 152 12.57 9.11 11.69
C ALA A 152 12.94 10.14 10.60
N SER A 153 14.18 10.62 10.58
CA SER A 153 14.66 11.58 9.58
C SER A 153 14.69 11.02 8.15
N MET A 154 14.75 9.69 8.01
CA MET A 154 14.80 9.01 6.71
C MET A 154 13.45 8.46 6.25
N GLY A 155 12.39 8.54 7.07
CA GLY A 155 11.12 7.86 6.82
C GLY A 155 10.53 8.08 5.41
N LEU A 156 10.38 9.33 4.98
CA LEU A 156 9.86 9.64 3.65
C LEU A 156 10.78 9.16 2.52
N LYS A 157 12.10 9.23 2.72
CA LYS A 157 13.09 8.71 1.75
C LYS A 157 12.98 7.19 1.64
N ALA A 158 12.76 6.49 2.75
CA ALA A 158 12.57 5.06 2.77
C ALA A 158 11.28 4.65 2.05
N VAL A 159 10.17 5.37 2.25
CA VAL A 159 8.91 5.14 1.51
C VAL A 159 9.10 5.38 0.02
N ALA A 160 9.79 6.46 -0.38
CA ALA A 160 10.08 6.72 -1.78
C ALA A 160 10.94 5.61 -2.40
N ALA A 161 12.02 5.20 -1.72
CA ALA A 161 12.89 4.12 -2.18
C ALA A 161 12.14 2.78 -2.29
N GLY A 162 11.34 2.42 -1.28
CA GLY A 162 10.52 1.20 -1.32
C GLY A 162 9.46 1.24 -2.43
N THR A 163 8.84 2.40 -2.65
CA THR A 163 7.89 2.58 -3.76
C THR A 163 8.56 2.39 -5.11
N LEU A 164 9.74 2.99 -5.32
CA LEU A 164 10.52 2.81 -6.55
C LEU A 164 10.93 1.34 -6.75
N ALA A 165 11.27 0.62 -5.68
CA ALA A 165 11.59 -0.81 -5.77
C ALA A 165 10.37 -1.65 -6.22
N ASN A 166 9.17 -1.34 -5.71
CA ASN A 166 7.94 -1.99 -6.17
C ASN A 166 7.63 -1.64 -7.64
N LEU A 167 7.76 -0.36 -8.02
CA LEU A 167 7.52 0.11 -9.39
C LEU A 167 8.52 -0.49 -10.39
N MET A 168 9.79 -0.66 -10.01
CA MET A 168 10.78 -1.35 -10.83
C MET A 168 10.39 -2.81 -11.06
N SER A 169 9.94 -3.50 -10.02
CA SER A 169 9.45 -4.89 -10.14
C SER A 169 8.23 -4.98 -11.05
N ALA A 170 7.32 -4.02 -10.96
CA ALA A 170 6.13 -3.91 -11.82
C ALA A 170 6.49 -3.67 -13.29
N CYS A 171 7.45 -2.78 -13.55
CA CYS A 171 7.96 -2.53 -14.90
C CYS A 171 8.58 -3.81 -15.51
N LEU A 172 9.39 -4.55 -14.74
CA LEU A 172 9.95 -5.82 -15.20
C LEU A 172 8.84 -6.84 -15.50
N ALA A 173 7.84 -6.98 -14.63
CA ALA A 173 6.70 -7.87 -14.86
C ALA A 173 5.93 -7.48 -16.14
N GLY A 174 5.71 -6.17 -16.36
CA GLY A 174 5.07 -5.64 -17.56
C GLY A 174 5.85 -5.90 -18.85
N ILE A 175 7.20 -5.92 -18.79
CA ILE A 175 8.05 -6.27 -19.93
C ILE A 175 7.90 -7.76 -20.26
N PHE A 176 8.01 -8.65 -19.27
CA PHE A 176 8.04 -10.09 -19.52
C PHE A 176 6.70 -10.69 -19.92
N ILE A 177 5.57 -10.04 -19.59
CA ILE A 177 4.25 -10.48 -20.03
C ILE A 177 3.90 -10.00 -21.44
N SER A 178 4.56 -8.95 -21.92
CA SER A 178 4.37 -8.45 -23.28
C SER A 178 5.25 -9.15 -24.33
N LEU A 179 6.16 -10.02 -23.92
CA LEU A 179 7.04 -10.83 -24.78
C LEU A 179 6.38 -12.15 -25.17
#